data_AF-A0A6S7ING6-F1
#
_entry.id   AF-A0A6S7ING6-F1
#
_cell.length_a   1.000
_cell.length_b   1.000
_cell.length_c   1.000
_cell.angle_alpha   90.00
_cell.angle_beta   90.00
_cell.angle_gamma   90.00
#
_symmetry.space_group_name_H-M   'P 1'
#
loop_
_entity.id
_entity.type
_entity.pdbx_description
1 polymer ?
#
loop_
_entity_poly.entity_id
_entity_poly.type
_entity_poly.pdbx_seq_one_letter_code
_entity_poly.pdbx_strand_id
1 'polypeptide(L)'
;MVKFHGEAGIDAGGVRREYGSLLCKELFSAKVNLFEGKDDRKLPLYSSDNMCSRMFQIAGKMISYLIIHLDIGVPCLSPAVYHYISTLTIEPDRCSIEDVVDLDLKELILKVLYSNWFIF
;
A
#
# COMPACT_ATOMS: atom_id res chain seq x y z
N MET A 1 21.63 6.58 11.40
CA MET A 1 21.58 5.97 12.75
C MET A 1 20.24 6.33 13.35
N VAL A 2 19.48 5.34 13.82
CA VAL A 2 18.19 5.56 14.51
C VAL A 2 18.42 5.56 16.03
N LYS A 3 17.70 6.42 16.76
CA LYS A 3 17.67 6.43 18.23
C LYS A 3 16.23 6.65 18.69
N PHE A 4 15.71 5.75 19.51
CA PHE A 4 14.43 5.96 20.18
C PHE A 4 14.62 6.86 21.39
N HIS A 5 13.75 7.87 21.51
CA HIS A 5 13.84 8.84 22.59
C HIS A 5 13.50 8.18 23.93
N GLY A 6 14.37 8.33 24.93
CA GLY A 6 14.18 7.74 26.25
C GLY A 6 14.64 6.28 26.38
N GLU A 7 15.12 5.67 25.30
CA GLU A 7 15.62 4.29 25.31
C GLU A 7 17.15 4.25 25.27
N ALA A 8 17.74 3.45 26.16
CA ALA A 8 19.17 3.14 26.10
C ALA A 8 19.41 2.14 24.97
N GLY A 9 20.06 2.59 23.89
CA GLY A 9 20.35 1.71 22.75
C GLY A 9 21.41 2.28 21.81
N ILE A 10 22.31 1.41 21.34
CA ILE A 10 23.25 1.71 20.25
C ILE A 10 22.74 0.98 19.01
N ASP A 11 22.55 1.70 17.92
CA ASP A 11 22.12 1.15 16.64
C ASP A 11 23.26 0.35 15.97
N ALA A 12 23.44 -0.89 16.41
CA ALA A 12 24.27 -1.91 15.74
C ALA A 12 23.48 -2.69 14.67
N GLY A 13 22.30 -2.19 14.24
CA GLY A 13 21.41 -2.81 13.26
C GLY A 13 20.03 -3.19 13.82
N GLY A 14 19.92 -3.59 15.10
CA GLY A 14 18.65 -3.97 15.73
C GLY A 14 17.63 -2.84 15.78
N VAL A 15 18.03 -1.68 16.29
CA VAL A 15 17.19 -0.47 16.42
C VAL A 15 16.63 -0.03 15.05
N ARG A 16 17.46 -0.09 13.99
CA ARG A 16 17.02 0.22 12.63
C ARG A 16 15.97 -0.75 12.09
N ARG A 17 16.11 -2.06 12.37
CA ARG A 17 15.13 -3.07 11.97
C ARG A 17 13.80 -2.90 12.70
N GLU A 18 13.85 -2.58 13.99
CA GLU A 18 12.68 -2.27 14.78
C GLU A 18 11.95 -1.04 14.24
N TYR A 19 12.69 0.06 14.01
CA TYR A 19 12.12 1.26 13.39
C TYR A 19 11.45 0.96 12.05
N GLY A 20 12.10 0.19 11.18
CA GLY A 20 11.52 -0.18 9.89
C GLY A 20 10.24 -1.00 10.04
N SER A 21 10.19 -1.92 11.01
CA SER A 21 9.00 -2.73 11.30
C SER A 21 7.84 -1.88 11.81
N LEU A 22 8.11 -0.94 12.72
CA LEU A 22 7.12 0.00 13.26
C LEU A 22 6.62 0.96 12.18
N LEU A 23 7.53 1.49 11.36
CA LEU A 23 7.19 2.39 10.26
C LEU A 23 6.29 1.70 9.24
N CYS A 24 6.64 0.48 8.82
CA CYS A 24 5.82 -0.30 7.88
C CYS A 24 4.43 -0.58 8.47
N LYS A 25 4.36 -1.01 9.73
CA LYS A 25 3.09 -1.27 10.42
C LYS A 25 2.19 -0.04 10.47
N GLU A 26 2.72 1.11 10.88
CA GLU A 26 1.91 2.35 10.97
C GLU A 26 1.52 2.87 9.59
N LEU A 27 2.43 2.83 8.60
CA LEU A 27 2.18 3.34 7.26
C LEU A 27 0.97 2.66 6.57
N PHE A 28 0.80 1.35 6.79
CA PHE A 28 -0.31 0.56 6.25
C PHE A 28 -1.46 0.36 7.25
N SER A 29 -1.45 1.09 8.36
CA SER A 29 -2.51 1.01 9.37
C SER A 29 -3.75 1.83 8.98
N ALA A 30 -4.91 1.41 9.50
CA ALA A 30 -6.14 2.17 9.40
C ALA A 30 -6.07 3.57 10.07
N LYS A 31 -5.11 3.78 10.99
CA LYS A 31 -4.92 5.07 11.67
C LYS A 31 -4.35 6.14 10.72
N VAL A 32 -3.40 5.75 9.87
CA VAL A 32 -2.82 6.65 8.86
C VAL A 32 -3.76 6.80 7.66
N ASN A 33 -4.59 5.79 7.40
CA ASN A 33 -5.70 5.83 6.44
C ASN A 33 -5.27 6.26 5.01
N LEU A 34 -4.12 5.75 4.55
CA LEU A 34 -3.60 6.01 3.20
C LEU A 34 -3.85 4.85 2.23
N PHE A 35 -4.16 3.66 2.75
CA PHE A 35 -4.33 2.47 1.94
C PHE A 35 -5.56 1.69 2.40
N GLU A 36 -6.23 1.07 1.43
CA GLU A 36 -7.40 0.22 1.63
C GLU A 36 -7.21 -1.14 0.95
N GLY A 37 -8.18 -2.04 1.12
CA GLY A 37 -8.10 -3.40 0.58
C GLY A 37 -7.43 -4.41 1.51
N LYS A 38 -7.18 -5.61 0.97
CA LYS A 38 -6.65 -6.77 1.71
C LYS A 38 -5.18 -6.58 2.10
N ASP A 39 -4.73 -7.33 3.11
CA ASP A 39 -3.38 -7.16 3.67
C ASP A 39 -2.25 -7.47 2.68
N ASP A 40 -2.49 -8.35 1.72
CA ASP A 40 -1.58 -8.72 0.64
C ASP A 40 -1.88 -7.98 -0.69
N ARG A 41 -2.84 -7.05 -0.67
CA ARG A 41 -3.37 -6.40 -1.87
C ARG A 41 -3.90 -4.99 -1.60
N LYS A 42 -3.07 -4.17 -0.97
CA LYS A 42 -3.38 -2.78 -0.63
C LYS A 42 -3.39 -1.87 -1.85
N LEU A 43 -4.33 -0.94 -1.86
CA LEU A 43 -4.51 0.09 -2.87
C LEU A 43 -4.42 1.47 -2.21
N PRO A 44 -3.91 2.51 -2.89
CA PRO A 44 -3.99 3.88 -2.40
C PRO A 44 -5.46 4.27 -2.17
N LEU A 45 -5.80 4.67 -0.95
CA LEU A 45 -7.14 5.14 -0.62
C LEU A 45 -7.36 6.52 -1.25
N TYR A 46 -8.36 6.61 -2.12
CA TYR A 46 -8.81 7.88 -2.66
C TYR A 46 -9.65 8.64 -1.63
N SER A 47 -9.11 9.72 -1.08
CA SER A 47 -9.87 10.64 -0.23
C SER A 47 -9.42 12.08 -0.50
N SER A 48 -10.37 13.03 -0.39
CA SER A 48 -10.08 14.47 -0.56
C SER A 48 -8.96 14.94 0.37
N ASP A 49 -8.96 14.44 1.60
CA ASP A 49 -7.99 14.81 2.63
C ASP A 49 -6.58 14.31 2.28
N ASN A 50 -6.47 13.08 1.76
CA ASN A 50 -5.19 12.51 1.32
C ASN A 50 -4.66 13.16 0.03
N MET A 51 -5.55 13.68 -0.82
CA MET A 51 -5.16 14.40 -2.03
C MET A 51 -4.69 15.83 -1.74
N CYS A 52 -5.35 16.52 -0.80
CA CYS A 52 -4.99 17.88 -0.41
C CYS A 52 -3.77 17.91 0.53
N SER A 53 -3.50 16.81 1.23
CA SER A 53 -2.33 16.65 2.07
C SER A 53 -1.16 16.03 1.28
N ARG A 54 0.09 16.41 1.58
CA ARG A 54 1.28 15.81 0.94
C ARG A 54 1.57 14.38 1.43
N MET A 55 0.57 13.67 1.93
CA MET A 55 0.75 12.42 2.66
C MET A 55 1.28 11.30 1.77
N PHE A 56 0.81 11.16 0.52
CA PHE A 56 1.38 10.19 -0.40
C PHE A 56 2.83 10.51 -0.81
N GLN A 57 3.23 11.78 -0.83
CA GLN A 57 4.64 12.15 -1.05
C GLN A 57 5.52 11.73 0.14
N ILE A 58 5.00 11.88 1.36
CA ILE A 58 5.69 11.44 2.59
C ILE A 58 5.74 9.91 2.63
N ALA A 59 4.63 9.22 2.35
CA ALA A 59 4.55 7.77 2.27
C ALA A 59 5.54 7.20 1.24
N GLY A 60 5.62 7.80 0.05
CA GLY A 60 6.59 7.40 -0.97
C GLY A 60 8.04 7.50 -0.47
N LYS A 61 8.40 8.62 0.19
CA LYS A 61 9.74 8.77 0.81
C LYS A 61 10.01 7.74 1.90
N MET A 62 9.00 7.43 2.73
CA MET A 62 9.11 6.41 3.77
C MET A 62 9.34 5.01 3.18
N ILE A 63 8.57 4.64 2.14
CA ILE A 63 8.74 3.38 1.41
C ILE A 63 10.13 3.30 0.78
N SER A 64 10.57 4.36 0.10
CA SER A 64 11.93 4.41 -0.46
C SER A 64 13.00 4.25 0.62
N TYR A 65 12.81 4.84 1.81
CA TYR A 65 13.74 4.69 2.92
C TYR A 65 13.80 3.26 3.45
N LEU A 66 12.65 2.60 3.61
CA LEU A 66 12.57 1.18 4.00
C LEU A 66 13.39 0.30 3.04
N ILE A 67 13.19 0.48 1.74
CA ILE A 67 13.84 -0.34 0.71
C ILE A 67 15.34 -0.03 0.62
N ILE A 68 15.71 1.24 0.41
CA ILE A 68 17.09 1.62 0.08
C ILE A 68 18.02 1.55 1.29
N HIS A 69 17.53 1.94 2.48
CA HIS A 69 18.40 2.11 3.64
C HIS A 69 18.27 1.03 4.70
N LEU A 70 17.12 0.32 4.75
CA LEU A 70 16.88 -0.72 5.75
C LEU A 70 16.78 -2.12 5.15
N ASP A 71 16.79 -2.25 3.82
CA ASP A 71 16.60 -3.52 3.11
C ASP A 71 15.28 -4.22 3.51
N ILE A 72 14.23 -3.41 3.71
CA ILE A 72 12.89 -3.86 4.07
C ILE A 72 11.98 -3.66 2.86
N GLY A 73 11.56 -4.78 2.27
CA GLY A 73 10.55 -4.79 1.22
C GLY A 73 9.17 -4.41 1.74
N VAL A 74 8.32 -3.96 0.82
CA VAL A 74 6.90 -3.69 1.07
C VAL A 74 6.11 -4.66 0.20
N PRO A 75 5.79 -5.89 0.65
CA PRO A 75 5.14 -6.93 -0.15
C PRO A 75 3.61 -6.98 0.07
N CYS A 76 2.97 -5.82 0.19
CA CYS A 76 1.54 -5.72 0.53
C CYS A 76 0.71 -4.94 -0.50
N LEU A 77 1.31 -4.36 -1.54
CA LEU A 77 0.55 -3.58 -2.51
C LEU A 77 -0.07 -4.49 -3.58
N SER A 78 -1.17 -4.03 -4.18
CA SER A 78 -1.72 -4.68 -5.36
C SER A 78 -0.71 -4.72 -6.52
N PRO A 79 -0.69 -5.79 -7.35
CA PRO A 79 0.12 -5.84 -8.57
C PRO A 79 -0.04 -4.62 -9.48
N ALA A 80 -1.26 -4.08 -9.61
CA ALA A 80 -1.52 -2.88 -10.40
C ALA A 80 -0.80 -1.65 -9.83
N VAL A 81 -0.67 -1.57 -8.50
CA VAL A 81 0.00 -0.46 -7.81
C VAL A 81 1.51 -0.55 -8.00
N TYR A 82 2.12 -1.73 -7.84
CA TYR A 82 3.54 -1.90 -8.14
C TYR A 82 3.86 -1.55 -9.59
N HIS A 83 3.00 -1.99 -10.51
CA HIS A 83 3.13 -1.64 -11.93
C HIS A 83 3.14 -0.13 -12.12
N TYR A 84 2.09 0.55 -11.63
CA TYR A 84 1.96 2.00 -11.74
C TYR A 84 3.15 2.75 -11.13
N ILE A 85 3.64 2.34 -9.95
CA ILE A 85 4.81 2.98 -9.32
C ILE A 85 6.07 2.81 -10.19
N SER A 86 6.21 1.69 -10.87
CA SER A 86 7.40 1.34 -11.64
C SER A 86 7.39 1.92 -13.06
N THR A 87 6.22 2.10 -13.66
CA THR A 87 6.06 2.47 -15.08
C THR A 87 5.34 3.79 -15.31
N LEU A 88 4.62 4.29 -14.29
CA LEU A 88 3.66 5.40 -14.38
C LEU A 88 2.49 5.12 -15.33
N THR A 89 2.22 3.85 -15.65
CA THR A 89 1.13 3.42 -16.53
C THR A 89 0.17 2.48 -15.81
N ILE A 90 -1.10 2.56 -16.20
CA ILE A 90 -2.15 1.64 -15.74
C ILE A 90 -2.45 0.69 -16.89
N GLU A 91 -2.23 -0.60 -16.66
CA GLU A 91 -2.52 -1.66 -17.62
C GLU A 91 -3.66 -2.53 -17.09
N PRO A 92 -4.78 -2.68 -17.83
CA PRO A 92 -5.95 -3.40 -17.33
C PRO A 92 -5.71 -4.87 -16.96
N ASP A 93 -4.73 -5.53 -17.59
CA ASP A 93 -4.34 -6.91 -17.32
C ASP A 93 -3.63 -7.10 -15.96
N ARG A 94 -3.18 -6.01 -15.34
CA ARG A 94 -2.60 -6.00 -13.98
C ARG A 94 -3.64 -5.79 -12.89
N CYS A 95 -4.85 -5.40 -13.26
CA CYS A 95 -5.98 -5.24 -12.36
C CYS A 95 -6.78 -6.54 -12.22
N SER A 96 -7.44 -6.70 -11.08
CA SER A 96 -8.32 -7.83 -10.76
C SER A 96 -9.60 -7.32 -10.11
N ILE A 97 -10.66 -8.13 -10.15
CA ILE A 97 -11.86 -7.89 -9.34
C ILE A 97 -11.57 -7.84 -7.83
N GLU A 98 -10.43 -8.42 -7.41
CA GLU A 98 -9.92 -8.33 -6.05
C GLU A 98 -9.35 -6.94 -5.70
N ASP A 99 -9.10 -6.09 -6.69
CA ASP A 99 -8.72 -4.69 -6.49
C ASP A 99 -9.92 -3.76 -6.28
N VAL A 100 -11.15 -4.26 -6.42
CA VAL A 100 -12.37 -3.49 -6.13
C VAL A 100 -12.71 -3.64 -4.66
N VAL A 101 -12.45 -2.59 -3.87
CA VAL A 101 -12.67 -2.59 -2.42
C VAL A 101 -14.15 -2.38 -2.05
N ASP A 102 -14.85 -1.56 -2.83
CA ASP A 102 -16.28 -1.33 -2.69
C ASP A 102 -17.06 -2.63 -3.02
N LEU A 103 -17.69 -3.21 -2.00
CA LEU A 103 -18.37 -4.50 -2.11
C LEU A 103 -19.60 -4.44 -3.00
N ASP A 104 -20.34 -3.33 -2.99
CA ASP A 104 -21.54 -3.15 -3.80
C ASP A 104 -21.14 -3.04 -5.28
N LEU A 105 -20.11 -2.24 -5.57
CA LEU A 105 -19.55 -2.13 -6.91
C LEU A 105 -18.97 -3.46 -7.39
N LYS A 106 -18.25 -4.18 -6.52
CA LYS A 106 -17.71 -5.51 -6.83
C LYS A 106 -18.83 -6.49 -7.20
N GLU A 107 -19.92 -6.50 -6.45
CA GLU A 107 -21.09 -7.35 -6.74
C GLU A 107 -21.73 -7.00 -8.09
N LEU A 108 -21.89 -5.70 -8.39
CA LEU A 108 -22.44 -5.24 -9.66
C LEU A 108 -21.55 -5.64 -10.85
N ILE A 109 -20.24 -5.49 -10.74
CA ILE A 109 -19.29 -5.92 -11.78
C ILE A 109 -19.39 -7.43 -11.99
N LEU A 110 -19.42 -8.22 -10.92
CA LEU A 110 -19.57 -9.68 -11.00
C LEU A 110 -20.89 -10.08 -11.67
N LYS A 111 -22.00 -9.41 -11.36
CA LYS A 111 -23.29 -9.66 -12.04
C LYS A 111 -23.21 -9.43 -13.54
N VAL A 112 -22.57 -8.34 -13.99
CA VAL A 112 -22.38 -8.05 -15.42
C VAL A 112 -21.51 -9.11 -16.08
N LEU A 113 -20.41 -9.49 -15.43
CA LEU A 113 -19.52 -10.54 -15.93
C LEU A 113 -20.28 -11.85 -16.08
N TYR A 114 -20.95 -12.35 -15.04
CA TYR A 114 -21.66 -13.64 -15.12
C TYR A 114 -22.87 -13.61 -16.06
N SER A 115 -23.57 -12.47 -16.19
CA SER A 115 -24.70 -12.34 -17.11
C SER A 115 -24.25 -12.44 -18.58
N ASN A 116 -23.06 -11.93 -18.92
CA ASN A 116 -22.51 -12.04 -20.28
C ASN A 116 -22.05 -13.47 -20.64
N TRP A 117 -21.85 -14.36 -19.67
CA TRP A 117 -21.51 -15.77 -19.91
C TRP A 117 -22.73 -16.65 -20.24
N PHE A 118 -23.97 -16.15 -20.06
CA PHE A 118 -25.20 -16.86 -20.43
C PHE A 118 -25.69 -16.54 -21.85
N ILE A 119 -24.98 -15.70 -22.61
CA ILE A 119 -25.37 -15.27 -23.97
C ILE A 119 -24.47 -15.91 -25.04
N PHE A 120 -23.60 -16.86 -24.69
CA PHE A 120 -22.78 -17.64 -25.62
C PHE A 120 -22.86 -19.14 -25.33
#